data_AF-A0A6L2QAI3-F1
#
_entry.id   AF-A0A6L2QAI3-F1
#
_cell.length_a   1.000
_cell.length_b   1.000
_cell.length_c   1.000
_cell.angle_alpha   90.00
_cell.angle_beta   90.00
_cell.angle_gamma   90.00
#
_symmetry.space_group_name_H-M   'P 1'
#
loop_
_entity.id
_entity.type
_entity.pdbx_description
1 polymer ?
#
loop_
_entity_poly.entity_id
_entity_poly.type
_entity_poly.pdbx_seq_one_letter_code
_entity_poly.pdbx_strand_id
1 'polypeptide(L)'
;MRWVSFGVGATTAADRSGRSCRANMWIMTLLLVAAVTATDGDTALYKCCGPSSSFRPDIITSHLSCDLAVSPLQVHGAQVKHGFPECCNKSLIVLGQNTSRPFSQYCIDKLEMEDDKVQPDSVVGYECDDDDSVRNLTSPTVMKITKCCLNGTYDPGSHICRDISDGQEILQNVLLRDTACFVNVQYGLSECDSSQAVVTLVVTSDNIKILISGAVVVNTSNALLTLEDGSFCMDSVVNGSSSVVIKFCQDIGTACTERPCVQKCCPDGYGMIESKSCRPSDFDFNPQFYNTRSTNNGFEHVEAEVPSFAILSNLECDKFILQPEQTERDLSYLEADGRLHVPRHSDRHLKTDKYCLEKVFLPEYEMEGIYTFLCFPEDTIEPNQIQFILCALGLITSSVFLLVTFLVYACLPSLQNLHGKTLMCHVVSLFAAYVCLSVAQLGGGNLDQSFCAAM
;
A
#
# COMPACT_ATOMS: atom_id res chain seq x y z
N MET A 1 -83.24 -1.22 -4.78
CA MET A 1 -84.24 -2.06 -5.48
C MET A 1 -84.19 -1.75 -6.97
N ARG A 2 -84.45 -2.75 -7.82
CA ARG A 2 -84.35 -2.74 -9.31
C ARG A 2 -82.91 -2.53 -9.82
N TRP A 3 -82.27 -3.39 -10.64
CA TRP A 3 -82.66 -4.30 -11.76
C TRP A 3 -82.55 -3.66 -13.16
N VAL A 4 -81.92 -4.41 -14.08
CA VAL A 4 -82.05 -4.38 -15.57
C VAL A 4 -81.39 -3.19 -16.32
N SER A 5 -80.91 -3.32 -17.58
CA SER A 5 -80.16 -4.39 -18.31
C SER A 5 -80.06 -4.06 -19.83
N PHE A 6 -79.08 -4.67 -20.53
CA PHE A 6 -79.09 -5.04 -21.98
C PHE A 6 -78.97 -3.96 -23.10
N GLY A 7 -78.52 -4.43 -24.28
CA GLY A 7 -78.47 -3.72 -25.58
C GLY A 7 -77.07 -3.19 -25.98
N VAL A 8 -76.16 -3.85 -26.72
CA VAL A 8 -76.18 -4.72 -27.94
C VAL A 8 -76.15 -3.95 -29.27
N GLY A 9 -75.09 -4.18 -30.07
CA GLY A 9 -74.81 -3.64 -31.43
C GLY A 9 -73.33 -3.22 -31.53
N ALA A 10 -72.43 -3.87 -32.30
CA ALA A 10 -72.37 -4.06 -33.77
C ALA A 10 -72.06 -2.75 -34.53
N THR A 11 -71.09 -2.63 -35.45
CA THR A 11 -70.14 -3.61 -36.07
C THR A 11 -69.05 -2.86 -36.86
N THR A 12 -67.85 -3.45 -37.05
CA THR A 12 -66.89 -3.28 -38.20
C THR A 12 -66.39 -1.86 -38.61
N ALA A 13 -65.15 -1.61 -39.05
CA ALA A 13 -63.91 -2.41 -39.20
C ALA A 13 -62.68 -1.46 -39.37
N ALA A 14 -61.59 -1.97 -39.95
CA ALA A 14 -60.33 -1.34 -40.41
C ALA A 14 -60.36 0.16 -40.82
N ASP A 15 -59.26 0.92 -40.83
CA ASP A 15 -57.91 0.51 -41.28
C ASP A 15 -56.73 1.35 -40.73
N ARG A 16 -55.51 0.99 -41.14
CA ARG A 16 -54.20 1.55 -40.80
C ARG A 16 -53.96 2.97 -41.33
N SER A 17 -53.47 3.86 -40.46
CA SER A 17 -52.42 4.88 -40.71
C SER A 17 -52.32 5.77 -39.46
N GLY A 18 -51.16 6.26 -39.03
CA GLY A 18 -49.98 6.63 -39.82
C GLY A 18 -49.85 8.15 -39.81
N ARG A 19 -49.50 8.73 -38.66
CA ARG A 19 -49.25 10.18 -38.44
C ARG A 19 -48.04 10.26 -37.52
N SER A 20 -46.93 10.93 -37.84
CA SER A 20 -46.76 12.28 -38.42
C SER A 20 -47.20 13.37 -37.44
N CYS A 21 -46.28 13.75 -36.56
CA CYS A 21 -46.44 14.89 -35.66
C CYS A 21 -46.04 16.18 -36.38
N ARG A 22 -46.98 17.12 -36.54
CA ARG A 22 -46.68 18.54 -36.71
C ARG A 22 -47.49 19.36 -35.72
N ALA A 23 -46.88 20.47 -35.30
CA ALA A 23 -47.27 21.29 -34.16
C ALA A 23 -48.68 21.90 -34.22
N ASN A 24 -49.16 22.32 -33.05
CA ASN A 24 -50.00 23.50 -32.91
C ASN A 24 -49.66 24.21 -31.59
N MET A 25 -49.90 25.53 -31.52
CA MET A 25 -49.25 26.44 -30.57
C MET A 25 -50.21 27.51 -30.03
N TRP A 26 -50.53 27.45 -28.73
CA TRP A 26 -51.12 28.51 -27.89
C TRP A 26 -50.62 28.26 -26.44
N ILE A 27 -50.00 29.15 -25.65
CA ILE A 27 -50.26 30.58 -25.30
C ILE A 27 -51.57 30.67 -24.48
N MET A 28 -51.65 31.09 -23.19
CA MET A 28 -50.74 31.65 -22.15
C MET A 28 -51.17 31.06 -20.75
N THR A 29 -50.67 31.38 -19.52
CA THR A 29 -49.79 32.44 -18.93
C THR A 29 -49.22 32.00 -17.54
N LEU A 30 -48.26 32.77 -16.99
CA LEU A 30 -48.02 33.07 -15.55
C LEU A 30 -47.69 31.94 -14.53
N LEU A 31 -46.39 31.77 -14.28
CA LEU A 31 -45.81 31.83 -12.93
C LEU A 31 -44.37 32.38 -13.05
N LEU A 32 -43.95 33.28 -12.16
CA LEU A 32 -42.78 34.14 -12.39
C LEU A 32 -41.85 34.16 -11.17
N VAL A 33 -41.02 33.11 -11.03
CA VAL A 33 -39.93 33.02 -10.02
C VAL A 33 -38.73 32.31 -10.64
N ALA A 34 -37.54 32.89 -10.48
CA ALA A 34 -36.20 32.31 -10.63
C ALA A 34 -35.89 31.40 -11.84
N ALA A 35 -35.32 31.99 -12.89
CA ALA A 35 -34.12 31.46 -13.55
C ALA A 35 -33.40 32.58 -14.33
N VAL A 36 -32.27 33.05 -13.81
CA VAL A 36 -31.20 33.57 -14.67
C VAL A 36 -30.17 32.46 -14.78
N THR A 37 -30.34 31.62 -15.79
CA THR A 37 -29.32 30.64 -16.22
C THR A 37 -28.78 31.10 -17.57
N ALA A 38 -27.47 30.97 -17.77
CA ALA A 38 -26.83 31.45 -18.98
C ALA A 38 -27.29 30.65 -20.20
N THR A 39 -27.45 31.35 -21.33
CA THR A 39 -27.50 30.71 -22.64
C THR A 39 -26.06 30.44 -23.08
N ASP A 40 -25.47 29.37 -22.54
CA ASP A 40 -24.23 28.81 -23.06
C ASP A 40 -24.44 27.35 -23.49
N GLY A 41 -23.60 26.88 -24.41
CA GLY A 41 -23.82 25.63 -25.11
C GLY A 41 -23.27 24.41 -24.38
N ASP A 42 -23.92 23.96 -23.29
CA ASP A 42 -23.51 22.79 -22.49
C ASP A 42 -23.06 21.59 -23.34
N THR A 43 -21.74 21.39 -23.45
CA THR A 43 -21.13 20.27 -24.17
C THR A 43 -21.21 19.00 -23.34
N ALA A 44 -22.40 18.41 -23.31
CA ALA A 44 -22.64 17.16 -22.61
C ALA A 44 -21.71 16.05 -23.10
N LEU A 45 -21.05 15.37 -22.17
CA LEU A 45 -20.16 14.24 -22.44
C LEU A 45 -20.95 12.92 -22.42
N TYR A 46 -20.55 11.97 -23.28
CA TYR A 46 -21.29 10.72 -23.50
C TYR A 46 -20.49 9.53 -22.94
N LYS A 47 -20.93 8.99 -21.81
CA LYS A 47 -20.43 7.73 -21.23
C LYS A 47 -21.23 6.56 -21.81
N CYS A 48 -20.61 5.42 -22.14
CA CYS A 48 -21.34 4.30 -22.72
C CYS A 48 -22.17 3.53 -21.69
N CYS A 49 -21.55 3.15 -20.57
CA CYS A 49 -22.16 2.39 -19.48
C CYS A 49 -22.75 3.32 -18.40
N GLY A 50 -23.36 2.74 -17.36
CA GLY A 50 -23.87 3.48 -16.21
C GLY A 50 -22.78 4.17 -15.37
N PRO A 51 -23.15 5.04 -14.41
CA PRO A 51 -22.18 5.78 -13.61
C PRO A 51 -21.22 4.85 -12.84
N SER A 52 -21.75 3.79 -12.21
CA SER A 52 -20.99 2.78 -11.45
C SER A 52 -20.50 1.58 -12.28
N SER A 53 -20.33 1.76 -13.59
CA SER A 53 -20.03 0.68 -14.53
C SER A 53 -18.86 1.00 -15.46
N SER A 54 -18.24 -0.06 -15.96
CA SER A 54 -17.19 -0.08 -17.00
C SER A 54 -17.57 -1.12 -18.06
N PHE A 55 -16.85 -1.15 -19.18
CA PHE A 55 -16.90 -2.26 -20.12
C PHE A 55 -16.14 -3.48 -19.60
N ARG A 56 -16.72 -4.67 -19.82
CA ARG A 56 -16.06 -5.98 -19.67
C ARG A 56 -16.20 -6.76 -20.97
N PRO A 57 -15.17 -7.50 -21.44
CA PRO A 57 -15.28 -8.34 -22.62
C PRO A 57 -15.99 -9.67 -22.29
N ASP A 58 -17.07 -10.00 -23.00
CA ASP A 58 -17.71 -11.31 -22.91
C ASP A 58 -16.91 -12.35 -23.72
N ILE A 59 -16.27 -13.26 -22.98
CA ILE A 59 -15.45 -14.37 -23.49
C ILE A 59 -16.23 -15.26 -24.49
N ILE A 60 -17.56 -15.37 -24.34
CA ILE A 60 -18.42 -16.26 -25.13
C ILE A 60 -18.87 -15.61 -26.43
N THR A 61 -19.21 -14.31 -26.41
CA THR A 61 -19.82 -13.62 -27.56
C THR A 61 -18.91 -12.62 -28.26
N SER A 62 -17.75 -12.28 -27.70
CA SER A 62 -16.84 -11.21 -28.15
C SER A 62 -17.45 -9.80 -28.21
N HIS A 63 -18.64 -9.60 -27.62
CA HIS A 63 -19.21 -8.29 -27.35
C HIS A 63 -18.69 -7.73 -26.01
N LEU A 64 -18.87 -6.41 -25.80
CA LEU A 64 -18.56 -5.76 -24.54
C LEU A 64 -19.86 -5.56 -23.74
N SER A 65 -19.92 -6.10 -22.53
CA SER A 65 -20.98 -5.85 -21.54
C SER A 65 -20.66 -4.61 -20.70
N CYS A 66 -21.69 -4.03 -20.09
CA CYS A 66 -21.54 -2.97 -19.09
C CYS A 66 -21.81 -3.57 -17.70
N ASP A 67 -20.75 -3.84 -16.94
CA ASP A 67 -20.81 -4.50 -15.64
C ASP A 67 -20.47 -3.55 -14.49
N LEU A 68 -20.68 -3.97 -13.24
CA LEU A 68 -20.29 -3.18 -12.07
C LEU A 68 -18.76 -3.14 -11.92
N ALA A 69 -18.24 -1.94 -11.74
CA ALA A 69 -16.82 -1.62 -11.78
C ALA A 69 -16.30 -1.15 -10.42
N VAL A 70 -15.04 -1.47 -10.10
CA VAL A 70 -14.38 -0.99 -8.89
C VAL A 70 -13.87 0.45 -9.08
N SER A 71 -13.39 0.79 -10.28
CA SER A 71 -12.99 2.15 -10.66
C SER A 71 -13.58 2.52 -12.03
N PRO A 72 -14.89 2.86 -12.08
CA PRO A 72 -15.57 3.25 -13.31
C PRO A 72 -15.03 4.58 -13.86
N LEU A 73 -15.12 4.79 -15.18
CA LEU A 73 -14.81 6.09 -15.78
C LEU A 73 -15.77 7.18 -15.25
N GLN A 74 -15.21 8.32 -14.83
CA GLN A 74 -15.96 9.44 -14.24
C GLN A 74 -16.00 10.64 -15.19
N VAL A 75 -16.90 11.59 -14.92
CA VAL A 75 -17.04 12.85 -15.66
C VAL A 75 -16.96 14.01 -14.66
N HIS A 76 -16.09 14.97 -14.94
CA HIS A 76 -15.89 16.18 -14.15
C HIS A 76 -16.26 17.42 -14.98
N GLY A 77 -16.82 18.44 -14.32
CA GLY A 77 -17.11 19.75 -14.91
C GLY A 77 -18.18 19.78 -16.02
N ALA A 78 -18.89 18.68 -16.31
CA ALA A 78 -19.82 18.58 -17.44
C ALA A 78 -21.08 17.76 -17.13
N GLN A 79 -22.16 18.03 -17.86
CA GLN A 79 -23.35 17.17 -17.89
C GLN A 79 -23.01 15.84 -18.58
N VAL A 80 -23.29 14.71 -17.94
CA VAL A 80 -23.08 13.37 -18.51
C VAL A 80 -24.38 12.77 -19.06
N LYS A 81 -24.29 12.17 -20.25
CA LYS A 81 -25.31 11.29 -20.83
C LYS A 81 -24.78 9.87 -20.88
N HIS A 82 -25.68 8.90 -20.71
CA HIS A 82 -25.34 7.48 -20.66
C HIS A 82 -25.99 6.72 -21.81
N GLY A 83 -25.29 5.70 -22.33
CA GLY A 83 -25.79 4.79 -23.35
C GLY A 83 -24.99 4.86 -24.66
N PHE A 84 -25.09 3.78 -25.45
CA PHE A 84 -24.47 3.72 -26.76
C PHE A 84 -25.22 4.59 -27.80
N PRO A 85 -24.53 5.07 -28.85
CA PRO A 85 -25.19 5.67 -30.01
C PRO A 85 -26.28 4.78 -30.64
N GLU A 86 -27.35 5.40 -31.12
CA GLU A 86 -28.44 4.73 -31.83
C GLU A 86 -28.23 4.79 -33.35
N CYS A 87 -28.65 3.72 -34.05
CA CYS A 87 -28.81 3.69 -35.51
C CYS A 87 -27.56 3.93 -36.39
N CYS A 88 -26.36 3.63 -35.91
CA CYS A 88 -25.10 3.70 -36.69
C CYS A 88 -24.33 2.36 -36.71
N ASN A 89 -23.38 2.23 -37.64
CA ASN A 89 -22.37 1.17 -37.58
C ASN A 89 -21.28 1.55 -36.57
N LYS A 90 -20.95 0.64 -35.65
CA LYS A 90 -20.12 0.94 -34.47
C LYS A 90 -18.71 0.37 -34.62
N SER A 91 -17.70 1.22 -34.58
CA SER A 91 -16.30 0.81 -34.42
C SER A 91 -15.84 1.04 -32.97
N LEU A 92 -14.97 0.16 -32.47
CA LEU A 92 -14.30 0.35 -31.18
C LEU A 92 -12.95 1.02 -31.43
N ILE A 93 -12.70 2.14 -30.77
CA ILE A 93 -11.43 2.90 -30.86
C ILE A 93 -10.73 2.94 -29.50
N VAL A 94 -9.43 2.70 -29.50
CA VAL A 94 -8.57 2.97 -28.33
C VAL A 94 -8.18 4.44 -28.38
N LEU A 95 -8.45 5.19 -27.30
CA LEU A 95 -8.22 6.64 -27.26
C LEU A 95 -6.74 6.94 -26.94
N GLY A 96 -5.89 6.73 -27.93
CA GLY A 96 -4.49 7.15 -27.90
C GLY A 96 -4.32 8.66 -28.08
N GLN A 97 -3.16 9.17 -27.67
CA GLN A 97 -2.85 10.60 -27.79
C GLN A 97 -2.93 11.08 -29.25
N ASN A 98 -3.61 12.21 -29.47
CA ASN A 98 -3.70 12.96 -30.74
C ASN A 98 -4.53 12.34 -31.89
N THR A 99 -5.56 11.52 -31.62
CA THR A 99 -6.57 11.15 -32.63
C THR A 99 -7.63 12.25 -32.83
N SER A 100 -7.27 13.38 -33.45
CA SER A 100 -8.22 14.43 -33.84
C SER A 100 -8.99 14.06 -35.12
N ARG A 101 -10.04 13.24 -34.99
CA ARG A 101 -10.99 12.92 -36.06
C ARG A 101 -12.37 13.54 -35.78
N PRO A 102 -13.08 14.07 -36.80
CA PRO A 102 -14.43 14.60 -36.65
C PRO A 102 -15.49 13.47 -36.69
N PHE A 103 -16.40 13.43 -35.71
CA PHE A 103 -17.39 12.36 -35.56
C PHE A 103 -18.83 12.88 -35.38
N SER A 104 -19.81 12.10 -35.85
CA SER A 104 -21.25 12.43 -35.75
C SER A 104 -21.81 12.18 -34.34
N GLN A 105 -21.51 10.99 -33.79
CA GLN A 105 -21.91 10.49 -32.48
C GLN A 105 -20.79 9.59 -31.93
N TYR A 106 -20.62 9.60 -30.61
CA TYR A 106 -19.68 8.74 -29.90
C TYR A 106 -20.17 8.46 -28.48
N CYS A 107 -19.60 7.45 -27.81
CA CYS A 107 -19.57 7.37 -26.35
C CYS A 107 -18.19 6.83 -25.90
N ILE A 108 -17.81 7.07 -24.64
CA ILE A 108 -16.53 6.62 -24.08
C ILE A 108 -16.79 5.80 -22.80
N ASP A 109 -15.99 4.77 -22.56
CA ASP A 109 -15.90 4.13 -21.24
C ASP A 109 -14.53 3.52 -20.96
N LYS A 110 -14.35 3.04 -19.72
CA LYS A 110 -13.19 2.25 -19.33
C LYS A 110 -13.37 0.78 -19.72
N LEU A 111 -12.33 0.13 -20.22
CA LEU A 111 -12.28 -1.32 -20.43
C LEU A 111 -11.53 -2.00 -19.27
N GLU A 112 -12.22 -2.88 -18.56
CA GLU A 112 -11.66 -3.74 -17.51
C GLU A 112 -11.40 -5.15 -18.08
N MET A 113 -10.25 -5.75 -17.76
CA MET A 113 -9.85 -7.10 -18.17
C MET A 113 -9.51 -7.95 -16.93
N GLU A 114 -9.68 -9.28 -17.02
CA GLU A 114 -9.71 -10.18 -15.86
C GLU A 114 -8.34 -10.61 -15.28
N ASP A 115 -7.23 -9.97 -15.63
CA ASP A 115 -5.88 -10.43 -15.22
C ASP A 115 -5.04 -9.27 -14.62
N ASP A 116 -4.89 -9.27 -13.29
CA ASP A 116 -4.29 -8.21 -12.44
C ASP A 116 -2.79 -7.92 -12.71
N LYS A 117 -2.19 -8.42 -13.80
CA LYS A 117 -0.75 -8.36 -14.06
C LYS A 117 -0.33 -7.59 -15.31
N VAL A 118 -1.27 -7.04 -16.08
CA VAL A 118 -0.96 -6.19 -17.25
C VAL A 118 -1.95 -5.03 -17.37
N GLN A 119 -1.50 -3.81 -17.03
CA GLN A 119 -2.23 -2.59 -17.38
C GLN A 119 -2.17 -2.29 -18.90
N PRO A 120 -3.09 -1.47 -19.45
CA PRO A 120 -4.17 -0.72 -18.78
C PRO A 120 -5.58 -1.25 -19.14
N ASP A 121 -6.58 -1.19 -18.25
CA ASP A 121 -7.19 0.05 -17.76
C ASP A 121 -7.50 1.07 -18.88
N SER A 122 -7.76 0.55 -20.08
CA SER A 122 -7.81 1.28 -21.34
C SER A 122 -9.12 2.03 -21.49
N VAL A 123 -9.05 3.34 -21.69
CA VAL A 123 -10.24 4.15 -21.99
C VAL A 123 -10.51 4.07 -23.50
N VAL A 124 -11.68 3.53 -23.84
CA VAL A 124 -12.09 3.18 -25.21
C VAL A 124 -13.34 3.95 -25.61
N GLY A 125 -13.39 4.35 -26.88
CA GLY A 125 -14.55 4.97 -27.49
C GLY A 125 -15.32 3.97 -28.36
N TYR A 126 -16.64 4.13 -28.43
CA TYR A 126 -17.42 3.70 -29.59
C TYR A 126 -17.67 4.89 -30.50
N GLU A 127 -17.32 4.73 -31.78
CA GLU A 127 -17.46 5.71 -32.85
C GLU A 127 -18.55 5.26 -33.83
N CYS A 128 -19.35 6.22 -34.35
CA CYS A 128 -20.27 5.99 -35.46
C CYS A 128 -19.60 6.33 -36.79
N ASP A 129 -19.52 5.32 -37.67
CA ASP A 129 -18.93 5.39 -39.01
C ASP A 129 -19.94 5.98 -40.03
N ASP A 130 -20.30 7.26 -39.84
CA ASP A 130 -21.28 8.01 -40.67
C ASP A 130 -20.59 8.93 -41.70
N ASP A 131 -20.59 8.53 -42.97
CA ASP A 131 -19.88 9.18 -44.10
C ASP A 131 -20.29 10.66 -44.38
N ASP A 132 -21.50 11.07 -43.96
CA ASP A 132 -22.19 12.26 -44.50
C ASP A 132 -22.38 13.44 -43.50
N SER A 133 -21.79 13.40 -42.30
CA SER A 133 -21.97 14.49 -41.30
C SER A 133 -20.74 14.89 -40.49
N VAL A 134 -19.74 15.45 -41.18
CA VAL A 134 -18.51 16.03 -40.59
C VAL A 134 -18.83 17.19 -39.63
N ARG A 135 -19.05 16.86 -38.35
CA ARG A 135 -18.94 17.81 -37.24
C ARG A 135 -17.50 17.77 -36.73
N ASN A 136 -16.82 18.91 -36.72
CA ASN A 136 -15.50 19.06 -36.12
C ASN A 136 -15.59 19.00 -34.58
N LEU A 137 -15.85 17.81 -34.07
CA LEU A 137 -15.82 17.50 -32.65
C LEU A 137 -14.39 17.10 -32.29
N THR A 138 -13.79 17.80 -31.32
CA THR A 138 -12.54 17.38 -30.71
C THR A 138 -12.79 16.13 -29.85
N SER A 139 -11.88 15.15 -29.92
CA SER A 139 -11.89 14.02 -28.98
C SER A 139 -11.93 14.57 -27.53
N PRO A 140 -12.81 14.05 -26.66
CA PRO A 140 -12.86 14.49 -25.27
C PRO A 140 -11.53 14.29 -24.56
N THR A 141 -11.18 15.23 -23.68
CA THR A 141 -10.04 15.10 -22.78
C THR A 141 -10.34 14.00 -21.76
N VAL A 142 -9.45 13.01 -21.68
CA VAL A 142 -9.41 12.03 -20.60
C VAL A 142 -8.22 12.38 -19.71
N MET A 143 -8.49 12.82 -18.49
CA MET A 143 -7.48 13.07 -17.47
C MET A 143 -7.24 11.79 -16.67
N LYS A 144 -5.98 11.49 -16.35
CA LYS A 144 -5.61 10.39 -15.46
C LYS A 144 -5.25 10.95 -14.08
N ILE A 145 -5.76 10.34 -13.01
CA ILE A 145 -5.45 10.70 -11.62
C ILE A 145 -5.16 9.41 -10.85
N THR A 146 -3.99 9.34 -10.20
CA THR A 146 -3.65 8.24 -9.29
C THR A 146 -3.87 8.70 -7.84
N LYS A 147 -4.90 8.16 -7.18
CA LYS A 147 -5.19 8.40 -5.75
C LYS A 147 -4.32 7.54 -4.85
N CYS A 148 -3.94 8.03 -3.68
CA CYS A 148 -3.29 7.19 -2.68
C CYS A 148 -4.33 6.36 -1.90
N CYS A 149 -5.47 6.96 -1.60
CA CYS A 149 -6.54 6.34 -0.83
C CYS A 149 -7.67 5.84 -1.74
N LEU A 150 -8.16 4.63 -1.51
CA LEU A 150 -9.30 4.06 -2.24
C LEU A 150 -10.56 4.91 -2.00
N ASN A 151 -10.90 5.11 -0.73
CA ASN A 151 -11.96 6.01 -0.27
C ASN A 151 -11.34 7.20 0.49
N GLY A 152 -12.07 8.31 0.58
CA GLY A 152 -11.65 9.44 1.40
C GLY A 152 -10.38 10.14 0.94
N THR A 153 -9.59 10.59 1.92
CA THR A 153 -8.51 11.58 1.80
C THR A 153 -7.31 11.20 2.67
N TYR A 154 -6.13 11.80 2.46
CA TYR A 154 -4.92 11.44 3.21
C TYR A 154 -4.64 12.41 4.37
N ASP A 155 -4.25 11.88 5.52
CA ASP A 155 -3.80 12.63 6.69
C ASP A 155 -2.27 12.56 6.81
N PRO A 156 -1.53 13.63 6.46
CA PRO A 156 -0.07 13.63 6.53
C PRO A 156 0.47 13.65 7.98
N GLY A 157 -0.36 13.85 9.00
CA GLY A 157 0.06 13.83 10.41
C GLY A 157 -0.03 12.44 11.06
N SER A 158 -0.84 11.53 10.51
CA SER A 158 -0.92 10.12 10.95
C SER A 158 -0.49 9.12 9.87
N HIS A 159 -0.12 9.62 8.68
CA HIS A 159 0.31 8.84 7.52
C HIS A 159 -0.73 7.85 6.96
N ILE A 160 -2.02 8.00 7.28
CA ILE A 160 -3.10 7.11 6.82
C ILE A 160 -4.14 7.78 5.94
N CYS A 161 -4.90 6.94 5.26
CA CYS A 161 -6.16 7.30 4.65
C CYS A 161 -7.26 7.46 5.72
N ARG A 162 -8.08 8.50 5.59
CA ARG A 162 -9.25 8.77 6.42
C ARG A 162 -10.50 8.63 5.57
N ASP A 163 -11.33 7.64 5.90
CA ASP A 163 -12.64 7.44 5.28
C ASP A 163 -13.53 8.67 5.49
N ILE A 164 -13.71 9.42 4.40
CA ILE A 164 -14.54 10.62 4.30
C ILE A 164 -15.36 10.46 3.02
N SER A 165 -16.67 10.68 3.09
CA SER A 165 -17.51 10.67 1.89
C SER A 165 -16.98 11.69 0.88
N ASP A 166 -17.09 11.37 -0.42
CA ASP A 166 -16.83 12.31 -1.49
C ASP A 166 -15.36 12.78 -1.61
N GLY A 167 -14.41 12.17 -0.87
CA GLY A 167 -12.97 12.51 -0.91
C GLY A 167 -12.31 12.41 -2.30
N GLN A 168 -12.86 11.58 -3.18
CA GLN A 168 -12.48 11.52 -4.60
C GLN A 168 -12.98 12.73 -5.41
N GLU A 169 -14.19 13.22 -5.12
CA GLU A 169 -14.74 14.45 -5.72
C GLU A 169 -13.98 15.68 -5.21
N ILE A 170 -13.66 15.74 -3.90
CA ILE A 170 -12.84 16.80 -3.31
C ILE A 170 -11.51 16.95 -4.05
N LEU A 171 -10.80 15.86 -4.32
CA LEU A 171 -9.53 15.90 -5.07
C LEU A 171 -9.71 16.43 -6.50
N GLN A 172 -10.77 16.01 -7.21
CA GLN A 172 -11.07 16.50 -8.56
C GLN A 172 -11.45 17.99 -8.56
N ASN A 173 -12.33 18.42 -7.65
CA ASN A 173 -12.72 19.82 -7.42
C ASN A 173 -11.55 20.74 -7.03
N VAL A 174 -10.45 20.16 -6.52
CA VAL A 174 -9.19 20.86 -6.22
C VAL A 174 -8.25 20.91 -7.42
N LEU A 175 -8.12 19.83 -8.19
CA LEU A 175 -7.13 19.69 -9.27
C LEU A 175 -7.62 20.06 -10.69
N LEU A 176 -8.92 19.95 -10.96
CA LEU A 176 -9.51 20.06 -12.30
C LEU A 176 -10.48 21.25 -12.42
N ARG A 177 -10.26 22.32 -11.65
CA ARG A 177 -11.11 23.53 -11.66
C ARG A 177 -11.30 24.06 -13.08
N ASP A 178 -12.53 24.49 -13.34
CA ASP A 178 -13.00 25.02 -14.64
C ASP A 178 -12.76 24.09 -15.85
N THR A 179 -12.55 22.78 -15.63
CA THR A 179 -12.22 21.80 -16.68
C THR A 179 -13.33 20.77 -16.89
N ALA A 180 -13.93 20.76 -18.08
CA ALA A 180 -14.86 19.71 -18.52
C ALA A 180 -14.09 18.52 -19.13
N CYS A 181 -14.11 17.35 -18.47
CA CYS A 181 -13.35 16.18 -18.93
C CYS A 181 -13.90 14.84 -18.40
N PHE A 182 -13.43 13.74 -19.01
CA PHE A 182 -13.50 12.42 -18.37
C PHE A 182 -12.31 12.25 -17.42
N VAL A 183 -12.50 11.52 -16.33
CA VAL A 183 -11.46 11.21 -15.35
C VAL A 183 -11.33 9.69 -15.19
N ASN A 184 -10.16 9.15 -15.51
CA ASN A 184 -9.79 7.77 -15.21
C ASN A 184 -8.98 7.75 -13.91
N VAL A 185 -9.49 7.08 -12.88
CA VAL A 185 -8.86 7.03 -11.56
C VAL A 185 -8.19 5.69 -11.34
N GLN A 186 -6.92 5.75 -10.95
CA GLN A 186 -6.12 4.61 -10.48
C GLN A 186 -5.78 4.81 -9.00
N TYR A 187 -5.30 3.76 -8.34
CA TYR A 187 -5.12 3.75 -6.89
C TYR A 187 -3.78 3.12 -6.49
N GLY A 188 -3.19 3.64 -5.42
CA GLY A 188 -1.93 3.19 -4.84
C GLY A 188 -0.69 3.81 -5.48
N LEU A 189 0.44 3.62 -4.80
CA LEU A 189 1.79 3.87 -5.32
C LEU A 189 2.39 2.52 -5.74
N SER A 190 3.15 2.47 -6.83
CA SER A 190 3.95 1.29 -7.17
C SER A 190 5.00 1.03 -6.08
N GLU A 191 5.24 -0.24 -5.73
CA GLU A 191 6.34 -0.58 -4.81
C GLU A 191 7.67 -0.04 -5.35
N CYS A 192 8.39 0.74 -4.53
CA CYS A 192 9.62 1.41 -4.95
C CYS A 192 10.80 0.43 -5.06
N ASP A 193 11.76 0.74 -5.93
CA ASP A 193 13.00 -0.05 -6.04
C ASP A 193 13.75 -0.10 -4.69
N SER A 194 14.54 -1.15 -4.47
CA SER A 194 15.36 -1.30 -3.25
C SER A 194 16.46 -0.24 -3.08
N SER A 195 16.69 0.61 -4.09
CA SER A 195 17.53 1.82 -4.06
C SER A 195 16.76 3.13 -3.85
N GLN A 196 15.45 3.06 -3.61
CA GLN A 196 14.55 4.20 -3.44
C GLN A 196 13.88 4.21 -2.04
N ALA A 197 13.37 5.38 -1.67
CA ALA A 197 12.56 5.62 -0.50
C ALA A 197 11.17 6.15 -0.92
N VAL A 198 10.12 5.79 -0.19
CA VAL A 198 8.81 6.44 -0.32
C VAL A 198 8.88 7.81 0.33
N VAL A 199 8.69 8.86 -0.47
CA VAL A 199 8.72 10.25 -0.04
C VAL A 199 7.32 10.83 -0.11
N THR A 200 6.89 11.47 0.99
CA THR A 200 5.62 12.20 1.07
C THR A 200 5.92 13.71 1.03
N LEU A 201 5.21 14.44 0.18
CA LEU A 201 5.20 15.90 0.12
C LEU A 201 3.78 16.43 0.29
N VAL A 202 3.65 17.62 0.91
CA VAL A 202 2.40 18.39 0.97
C VAL A 202 2.60 19.69 0.20
N VAL A 203 1.75 19.96 -0.79
CA VAL A 203 1.81 21.18 -1.62
C VAL A 203 0.41 21.77 -1.80
N THR A 204 0.31 23.02 -2.25
CA THR A 204 -0.98 23.60 -2.68
C THR A 204 -1.30 23.25 -4.12
N SER A 205 -2.58 23.15 -4.46
CA SER A 205 -3.05 22.81 -5.82
C SER A 205 -2.56 23.75 -6.90
N ASP A 206 -2.37 25.04 -6.59
CA ASP A 206 -1.84 26.05 -7.54
C ASP A 206 -0.41 25.74 -8.02
N ASN A 207 0.32 24.89 -7.27
CA ASN A 207 1.66 24.41 -7.60
C ASN A 207 1.66 23.08 -8.35
N ILE A 208 0.51 22.46 -8.60
CA ILE A 208 0.36 21.19 -9.33
C ILE A 208 -0.11 21.45 -10.76
N LYS A 209 0.47 20.76 -11.73
CA LYS A 209 -0.03 20.70 -13.12
C LYS A 209 -0.05 19.25 -13.60
N ILE A 210 -1.25 18.74 -13.88
CA ILE A 210 -1.45 17.40 -14.45
C ILE A 210 -1.37 17.50 -15.97
N LEU A 211 -0.64 16.59 -16.60
CA LEU A 211 -0.57 16.46 -18.06
C LEU A 211 -1.54 15.39 -18.56
N ILE A 212 -1.95 15.47 -19.83
CA ILE A 212 -2.83 14.47 -20.47
C ILE A 212 -2.17 13.07 -20.53
N SER A 213 -0.85 13.00 -20.34
CA SER A 213 -0.10 11.74 -20.17
C SER A 213 -0.22 11.10 -18.78
N GLY A 214 -0.93 11.71 -17.82
CA GLY A 214 -0.97 11.27 -16.41
C GLY A 214 0.22 11.73 -15.56
N ALA A 215 1.32 12.13 -16.20
CA ALA A 215 2.48 12.73 -15.51
C ALA A 215 2.10 14.07 -14.84
N VAL A 216 2.73 14.36 -13.70
CA VAL A 216 2.45 15.53 -12.87
C VAL A 216 3.70 16.37 -12.68
N VAL A 217 3.57 17.68 -12.89
CA VAL A 217 4.61 18.67 -12.64
C VAL A 217 4.26 19.42 -11.34
N VAL A 218 5.17 19.40 -10.38
CA VAL A 218 5.03 20.00 -9.05
C VAL A 218 6.06 21.12 -8.87
N ASN A 219 5.57 22.34 -8.65
CA ASN A 219 6.41 23.49 -8.34
C ASN A 219 6.73 23.53 -6.84
N THR A 220 7.92 23.08 -6.45
CA THR A 220 8.39 23.16 -5.05
C THR A 220 9.10 24.50 -4.79
N SER A 221 9.42 24.82 -3.54
CA SER A 221 10.18 26.03 -3.19
C SER A 221 11.60 26.07 -3.78
N ASN A 222 12.16 24.90 -4.13
CA ASN A 222 13.58 24.75 -4.45
C ASN A 222 13.80 24.33 -5.91
N ALA A 223 12.86 23.58 -6.50
CA ALA A 223 12.97 22.99 -7.83
C ALA A 223 11.59 22.69 -8.46
N LEU A 224 11.57 22.54 -9.79
CA LEU A 224 10.45 21.95 -10.51
C LEU A 224 10.60 20.43 -10.53
N LEU A 225 9.75 19.71 -9.79
CA LEU A 225 9.71 18.25 -9.77
C LEU A 225 8.75 17.78 -10.87
N THR A 226 9.13 16.75 -11.62
CA THR A 226 8.26 16.07 -12.59
C THR A 226 8.18 14.60 -12.20
N LEU A 227 6.96 14.09 -12.06
CA LEU A 227 6.64 12.72 -11.70
C LEU A 227 5.98 12.06 -12.91
N GLU A 228 6.46 10.87 -13.29
CA GLU A 228 5.95 10.15 -14.46
C GLU A 228 4.68 9.37 -14.11
N ASP A 229 3.90 8.99 -15.11
CA ASP A 229 2.67 8.25 -14.88
C ASP A 229 2.95 6.90 -14.17
N GLY A 230 2.22 6.65 -13.08
CA GLY A 230 2.42 5.48 -12.21
C GLY A 230 3.53 5.64 -11.15
N SER A 231 4.45 6.60 -11.27
CA SER A 231 5.57 6.76 -10.32
C SER A 231 5.19 7.50 -9.02
N PHE A 232 3.91 7.84 -8.85
CA PHE A 232 3.37 8.61 -7.74
C PHE A 232 1.88 8.31 -7.52
N CYS A 233 1.39 8.60 -6.33
CA CYS A 233 -0.03 8.80 -6.03
C CYS A 233 -0.23 10.17 -5.35
N MET A 234 -1.44 10.72 -5.41
CA MET A 234 -1.76 12.00 -4.77
C MET A 234 -3.16 12.01 -4.18
N ASP A 235 -3.34 12.74 -3.08
CA ASP A 235 -4.64 12.84 -2.42
C ASP A 235 -4.86 14.18 -1.71
N SER A 236 -6.12 14.55 -1.51
CA SER A 236 -6.44 15.80 -0.81
C SER A 236 -6.15 15.66 0.68
N VAL A 237 -5.73 16.75 1.32
CA VAL A 237 -5.43 16.76 2.77
C VAL A 237 -6.70 16.96 3.58
N VAL A 238 -6.89 16.18 4.64
CA VAL A 238 -7.98 16.38 5.62
C VAL A 238 -8.02 17.83 6.11
N ASN A 239 -9.16 18.50 5.97
CA ASN A 239 -9.37 19.95 6.25
C ASN A 239 -8.52 20.93 5.41
N GLY A 240 -7.63 20.47 4.53
CA GLY A 240 -6.79 21.30 3.67
C GLY A 240 -7.49 21.68 2.36
N SER A 241 -8.31 22.73 2.37
CA SER A 241 -9.23 23.11 1.28
C SER A 241 -8.61 23.38 -0.10
N SER A 242 -7.29 23.45 -0.23
CA SER A 242 -6.55 23.43 -1.51
C SER A 242 -5.15 22.82 -1.34
N SER A 243 -4.99 21.92 -0.36
CA SER A 243 -3.73 21.22 -0.06
C SER A 243 -3.81 19.76 -0.52
N VAL A 244 -2.74 19.29 -1.15
CA VAL A 244 -2.63 17.97 -1.76
C VAL A 244 -1.34 17.30 -1.27
N VAL A 245 -1.48 16.08 -0.79
CA VAL A 245 -0.38 15.15 -0.53
C VAL A 245 0.01 14.47 -1.84
N ILE A 246 1.31 14.29 -2.06
CA ILE A 246 1.86 13.49 -3.14
C ILE A 246 2.85 12.51 -2.53
N LYS A 247 2.66 11.21 -2.74
CA LYS A 247 3.61 10.15 -2.38
C LYS A 247 4.27 9.62 -3.65
N PHE A 248 5.59 9.50 -3.66
CA PHE A 248 6.36 9.05 -4.83
C PHE A 248 7.66 8.39 -4.38
N CYS A 249 8.28 7.64 -5.28
CA CYS A 249 9.60 7.03 -5.04
C CYS A 249 10.73 8.01 -5.38
N GLN A 250 11.72 8.15 -4.50
CA GLN A 250 12.91 8.98 -4.71
C GLN A 250 14.18 8.20 -4.34
N ASP A 251 15.29 8.41 -5.05
CA ASP A 251 16.60 7.82 -4.72
C ASP A 251 16.99 8.05 -3.25
N ILE A 252 17.47 7.00 -2.58
CA ILE A 252 17.82 7.00 -1.15
C ILE A 252 18.90 8.07 -0.84
N GLY A 253 19.91 8.23 -1.70
CA GLY A 253 20.98 9.20 -1.50
C GLY A 253 20.48 10.64 -1.47
N THR A 254 19.47 10.93 -2.29
CA THR A 254 18.80 12.24 -2.34
C THR A 254 17.80 12.39 -1.19
N ALA A 255 16.88 11.43 -1.02
CA ALA A 255 15.83 11.48 -0.01
C ALA A 255 16.40 11.61 1.41
N CYS A 256 17.34 10.75 1.80
CA CYS A 256 17.94 10.73 3.13
C CYS A 256 18.95 11.87 3.39
N THR A 257 19.25 12.69 2.38
CA THR A 257 20.01 13.94 2.54
C THR A 257 19.09 15.15 2.77
N GLU A 258 17.89 15.14 2.19
CA GLU A 258 16.90 16.22 2.37
C GLU A 258 16.10 16.11 3.68
N ARG A 259 15.85 14.89 4.16
CA ARG A 259 15.02 14.60 5.34
C ARG A 259 15.48 13.30 6.02
N PRO A 260 15.20 13.09 7.33
CA PRO A 260 15.52 11.82 7.97
C PRO A 260 14.79 10.66 7.29
N CYS A 261 15.46 9.51 7.23
CA CYS A 261 14.90 8.26 6.71
C CYS A 261 14.58 7.30 7.86
N VAL A 262 13.40 6.68 7.81
CA VAL A 262 12.96 5.67 8.78
C VAL A 262 12.76 4.35 8.06
N GLN A 263 13.34 3.29 8.59
CA GLN A 263 13.19 1.95 8.06
C GLN A 263 11.90 1.30 8.59
N LYS A 264 10.95 0.97 7.71
CA LYS A 264 9.84 0.06 8.02
C LYS A 264 10.27 -1.41 7.84
N CYS A 265 9.61 -2.32 8.55
CA CYS A 265 9.82 -3.76 8.36
C CYS A 265 8.95 -4.35 7.24
N CYS A 266 7.79 -3.73 6.98
CA CYS A 266 6.92 -4.02 5.85
C CYS A 266 6.97 -2.87 4.80
N PRO A 267 6.48 -3.09 3.57
CA PRO A 267 6.27 -2.00 2.61
C PRO A 267 5.34 -0.89 3.13
N ASP A 268 5.36 0.27 2.48
CA ASP A 268 4.38 1.34 2.72
C ASP A 268 2.95 0.84 2.45
N GLY A 269 1.99 1.19 3.31
CA GLY A 269 0.63 0.62 3.28
C GLY A 269 0.49 -0.81 3.85
N TYR A 270 1.57 -1.39 4.40
CA TYR A 270 1.55 -2.71 5.05
C TYR A 270 2.01 -2.64 6.52
N GLY A 271 1.55 -3.58 7.33
CA GLY A 271 1.91 -3.73 8.75
C GLY A 271 1.75 -5.18 9.26
N MET A 272 2.08 -5.44 10.53
CA MET A 272 1.98 -6.76 11.15
C MET A 272 0.69 -6.87 11.97
N ILE A 273 -0.43 -6.98 11.24
CA ILE A 273 -1.80 -6.95 11.78
C ILE A 273 -2.36 -8.37 11.83
N GLU A 274 -2.72 -8.85 13.03
CA GLU A 274 -3.22 -10.19 13.35
C GLU A 274 -2.31 -11.35 12.86
N SER A 275 -1.11 -11.02 12.38
CA SER A 275 -0.17 -11.96 11.78
C SER A 275 1.27 -11.46 11.89
N LYS A 276 2.22 -12.40 11.90
CA LYS A 276 3.66 -12.11 11.89
C LYS A 276 4.21 -11.85 10.50
N SER A 277 3.39 -11.97 9.46
CA SER A 277 3.70 -11.55 8.09
C SER A 277 3.01 -10.23 7.76
N CYS A 278 3.63 -9.44 6.89
CA CYS A 278 3.10 -8.18 6.42
C CYS A 278 1.74 -8.37 5.72
N ARG A 279 0.77 -7.53 6.06
CA ARG A 279 -0.56 -7.45 5.46
C ARG A 279 -0.91 -6.00 5.09
N PRO A 280 -1.72 -5.78 4.04
CA PRO A 280 -2.28 -4.45 3.75
C PRO A 280 -2.97 -3.89 5.00
N SER A 281 -2.74 -2.62 5.30
CA SER A 281 -3.01 -2.05 6.63
C SER A 281 -3.19 -0.54 6.57
N ASP A 282 -4.39 -0.07 6.88
CA ASP A 282 -4.72 1.36 7.04
C ASP A 282 -4.32 1.94 8.42
N PHE A 283 -3.48 1.23 9.19
CA PHE A 283 -3.02 1.69 10.50
C PHE A 283 -1.93 2.77 10.44
N ASP A 284 -1.96 3.63 11.46
CA ASP A 284 -1.04 4.75 11.70
C ASP A 284 0.42 4.29 11.85
N PHE A 285 1.30 4.89 11.04
CA PHE A 285 2.76 4.80 11.14
C PHE A 285 3.39 6.19 11.36
N ASN A 286 3.06 6.80 12.49
CA ASN A 286 3.71 8.00 13.01
C ASN A 286 4.65 7.64 14.18
N PRO A 287 5.94 7.32 13.92
CA PRO A 287 6.91 7.02 14.97
C PRO A 287 7.33 8.30 15.72
N GLN A 288 7.47 8.21 17.05
CA GLN A 288 7.96 9.33 17.87
C GLN A 288 9.47 9.49 17.72
N PHE A 289 9.92 10.70 17.39
CA PHE A 289 11.33 11.07 17.26
C PHE A 289 11.83 11.78 18.53
N TYR A 290 13.12 11.64 18.82
CA TYR A 290 13.78 12.22 19.97
C TYR A 290 15.13 12.88 19.63
N ASN A 291 15.51 13.89 20.39
CA ASN A 291 16.86 14.40 20.50
C ASN A 291 17.54 13.73 21.71
N THR A 292 18.48 12.82 21.46
CA THR A 292 19.31 12.21 22.50
C THR A 292 20.44 13.14 22.92
N ARG A 293 20.56 13.40 24.22
CA ARG A 293 21.64 14.17 24.81
C ARG A 293 22.41 13.35 25.84
N SER A 294 23.74 13.31 25.69
CA SER A 294 24.62 12.77 26.74
C SER A 294 24.70 13.75 27.92
N THR A 295 24.51 13.23 29.13
CA THR A 295 24.55 13.99 30.39
C THR A 295 25.42 13.27 31.43
N ASN A 296 25.75 13.93 32.53
CA ASN A 296 26.51 13.32 33.62
C ASN A 296 25.81 12.11 34.27
N ASN A 297 24.50 11.95 34.05
CA ASN A 297 23.67 10.89 34.65
C ASN A 297 23.32 9.78 33.64
N GLY A 298 23.81 9.84 32.39
CA GLY A 298 23.45 8.91 31.32
C GLY A 298 22.96 9.65 30.08
N PHE A 299 21.83 9.24 29.52
CA PHE A 299 21.19 9.91 28.38
C PHE A 299 19.87 10.57 28.80
N GLU A 300 19.60 11.71 28.18
CA GLU A 300 18.36 12.48 28.26
C GLU A 300 17.72 12.44 26.87
N HIS A 301 16.45 12.04 26.76
CA HIS A 301 15.71 11.98 25.50
C HIS A 301 14.59 13.01 25.55
N VAL A 302 14.64 13.99 24.64
CA VAL A 302 13.63 15.04 24.52
C VAL A 302 12.88 14.82 23.20
N GLU A 303 11.55 14.80 23.23
CA GLU A 303 10.72 14.65 22.03
C GLU A 303 11.05 15.70 20.96
N ALA A 304 11.04 15.29 19.69
CA ALA A 304 11.51 16.08 18.56
C ALA A 304 10.44 16.16 17.46
N GLU A 305 10.02 17.38 17.11
CA GLU A 305 9.12 17.62 15.97
C GLU A 305 9.89 17.42 14.65
N VAL A 306 9.62 16.31 13.95
CA VAL A 306 10.14 16.03 12.61
C VAL A 306 8.98 16.23 11.60
N PRO A 307 8.98 17.32 10.81
CA PRO A 307 7.83 17.68 9.97
C PRO A 307 7.66 16.83 8.71
N SER A 308 8.70 16.07 8.32
CA SER A 308 8.62 15.07 7.25
C SER A 308 9.81 14.11 7.35
N PHE A 309 9.56 12.83 7.12
CA PHE A 309 10.58 11.80 6.92
C PHE A 309 10.34 11.05 5.60
N ALA A 310 11.29 10.24 5.17
CA ALA A 310 11.14 9.28 4.08
C ALA A 310 11.12 7.85 4.63
N ILE A 311 10.39 6.95 3.96
CA ILE A 311 10.24 5.55 4.37
C ILE A 311 11.13 4.65 3.51
N LEU A 312 11.92 3.79 4.16
CA LEU A 312 12.71 2.72 3.55
C LEU A 312 12.07 1.36 3.89
N SER A 313 11.99 0.43 2.94
CA SER A 313 11.40 -0.91 3.15
C SER A 313 12.27 -2.06 2.63
N ASN A 314 13.56 -1.80 2.41
CA ASN A 314 14.56 -2.67 1.78
C ASN A 314 15.43 -3.50 2.76
N LEU A 315 15.00 -3.72 4.02
CA LEU A 315 15.83 -4.36 5.05
C LEU A 315 15.67 -5.89 5.08
N GLU A 316 16.48 -6.59 4.31
CA GLU A 316 16.60 -8.05 4.37
C GLU A 316 17.61 -8.49 5.45
N CYS A 317 17.11 -9.12 6.52
CA CYS A 317 17.88 -9.72 7.61
C CYS A 317 16.93 -10.56 8.49
N ASP A 318 17.45 -11.56 9.21
CA ASP A 318 16.74 -12.15 10.36
C ASP A 318 16.64 -11.12 11.49
N LYS A 319 15.48 -11.06 12.14
CA LYS A 319 15.13 -9.97 13.08
C LYS A 319 14.65 -10.49 14.44
N PHE A 320 14.93 -9.72 15.49
CA PHE A 320 14.31 -9.86 16.80
C PHE A 320 13.62 -8.57 17.24
N ILE A 321 12.48 -8.71 17.91
CA ILE A 321 11.69 -7.60 18.46
C ILE A 321 12.25 -7.15 19.81
N LEU A 322 12.25 -5.84 20.06
CA LEU A 322 12.48 -5.25 21.37
C LEU A 322 11.14 -5.05 22.10
N GLN A 323 11.02 -5.52 23.33
CA GLN A 323 9.79 -5.44 24.13
C GLN A 323 10.01 -4.59 25.40
N PRO A 324 10.01 -3.24 25.30
CA PRO A 324 10.32 -2.35 26.41
C PRO A 324 9.36 -2.46 27.60
N GLU A 325 8.15 -2.97 27.39
CA GLU A 325 7.16 -3.28 28.43
C GLU A 325 7.60 -4.44 29.33
N GLN A 326 8.42 -5.36 28.82
CA GLN A 326 8.95 -6.50 29.56
C GLN A 326 10.30 -6.22 30.20
N THR A 327 11.16 -5.39 29.60
CA THR A 327 12.48 -5.08 30.17
C THR A 327 13.06 -3.74 29.72
N GLU A 328 13.61 -2.98 30.67
CA GLU A 328 14.38 -1.73 30.43
C GLU A 328 15.60 -1.90 29.49
N ARG A 329 15.98 -3.15 29.17
CA ARG A 329 17.08 -3.43 28.24
C ARG A 329 16.68 -3.25 26.77
N ASP A 330 15.38 -3.28 26.51
CA ASP A 330 14.77 -3.24 25.19
C ASP A 330 14.25 -1.82 24.85
N LEU A 331 14.48 -0.85 25.74
CA LEU A 331 14.24 0.57 25.48
C LEU A 331 15.07 1.02 24.27
N SER A 332 14.39 1.62 23.30
CA SER A 332 14.98 2.20 22.10
C SER A 332 14.26 3.50 21.74
N TYR A 333 14.98 4.43 21.12
CA TYR A 333 14.50 5.77 20.80
C TYR A 333 14.90 6.11 19.37
N LEU A 334 13.94 6.42 18.50
CA LEU A 334 14.24 6.93 17.15
C LEU A 334 14.80 8.35 17.28
N GLU A 335 16.00 8.58 16.78
CA GLU A 335 16.65 9.89 16.79
C GLU A 335 16.12 10.76 15.62
N ALA A 336 16.09 12.08 15.81
CA ALA A 336 15.58 13.04 14.82
C ALA A 336 16.32 13.03 13.45
N ASP A 337 17.42 12.30 13.32
CA ASP A 337 18.17 12.09 12.07
C ASP A 337 17.93 10.71 11.40
N GLY A 338 17.06 9.86 11.98
CA GLY A 338 16.74 8.52 11.46
C GLY A 338 17.66 7.40 12.00
N ARG A 339 18.60 7.69 12.90
CA ARG A 339 19.30 6.63 13.66
C ARG A 339 18.45 6.16 14.84
N LEU A 340 18.72 4.98 15.37
CA LEU A 340 18.03 4.42 16.53
C LEU A 340 19.00 4.36 17.72
N HIS A 341 18.69 5.08 18.79
CA HIS A 341 19.43 5.00 20.03
C HIS A 341 18.96 3.80 20.88
N VAL A 342 19.89 2.91 21.24
CA VAL A 342 19.61 1.74 22.10
C VAL A 342 20.61 1.74 23.27
N PRO A 343 20.25 2.24 24.47
CA PRO A 343 21.22 2.53 25.55
C PRO A 343 22.03 1.33 26.05
N ARG A 344 21.53 0.10 25.87
CA ARG A 344 22.15 -1.16 26.31
C ARG A 344 22.84 -1.94 25.20
N HIS A 345 22.74 -1.51 23.94
CA HIS A 345 23.41 -2.17 22.81
C HIS A 345 24.90 -1.82 22.76
N SER A 346 25.69 -2.60 22.02
CA SER A 346 27.15 -2.45 21.90
C SER A 346 27.54 -1.18 21.12
N ASP A 347 26.97 -1.01 19.93
CA ASP A 347 26.80 0.30 19.29
C ASP A 347 25.50 0.93 19.79
N ARG A 348 25.59 2.11 20.38
CA ARG A 348 24.42 2.80 20.95
C ARG A 348 23.57 3.54 19.94
N HIS A 349 24.04 3.76 18.71
CA HIS A 349 23.34 4.58 17.72
C HIS A 349 23.28 3.87 16.35
N LEU A 350 22.35 2.93 16.25
CA LEU A 350 22.18 2.09 15.07
C LEU A 350 21.66 2.87 13.86
N LYS A 351 22.15 2.51 12.68
CA LYS A 351 21.68 3.03 11.39
C LYS A 351 20.50 2.22 10.87
N THR A 352 19.79 2.75 9.88
CA THR A 352 18.64 2.12 9.23
C THR A 352 18.93 0.74 8.61
N ASP A 353 20.19 0.40 8.32
CA ASP A 353 20.61 -0.94 7.86
C ASP A 353 20.73 -1.99 9.00
N LYS A 354 20.33 -1.65 10.24
CA LYS A 354 20.44 -2.52 11.42
C LYS A 354 19.16 -2.60 12.26
N TYR A 355 18.14 -1.78 11.97
CA TYR A 355 16.84 -1.82 12.63
C TYR A 355 15.72 -1.49 11.65
N CYS A 356 14.50 -1.91 11.96
CA CYS A 356 13.29 -1.35 11.39
C CYS A 356 12.21 -1.17 12.46
N LEU A 357 11.26 -0.28 12.19
CA LEU A 357 10.07 -0.07 13.01
C LEU A 357 8.87 -0.67 12.29
N GLU A 358 7.90 -1.19 13.03
CA GLU A 358 6.63 -1.62 12.41
C GLU A 358 5.44 -1.46 13.34
N LYS A 359 4.28 -1.13 12.77
CA LYS A 359 3.02 -1.21 13.47
C LYS A 359 2.64 -2.67 13.65
N VAL A 360 2.63 -3.12 14.89
CA VAL A 360 2.22 -4.47 15.30
C VAL A 360 0.87 -4.39 16.00
N PHE A 361 -0.05 -5.25 15.61
CA PHE A 361 -1.29 -5.53 16.32
C PHE A 361 -1.45 -7.05 16.42
N LEU A 362 -1.04 -7.61 17.57
CA LEU A 362 -1.04 -9.04 17.83
C LEU A 362 -1.69 -9.33 19.20
N PRO A 363 -3.03 -9.42 19.26
CA PRO A 363 -3.76 -9.61 20.52
C PRO A 363 -3.36 -10.86 21.31
N GLU A 364 -2.97 -11.95 20.62
CA GLU A 364 -2.49 -13.19 21.26
C GLU A 364 -1.21 -13.01 22.11
N TYR A 365 -0.48 -11.91 21.90
CA TYR A 365 0.78 -11.60 22.57
C TYR A 365 0.72 -10.28 23.36
N GLU A 366 -0.46 -9.70 23.52
CA GLU A 366 -0.69 -8.39 24.18
C GLU A 366 0.14 -7.24 23.56
N MET A 367 0.49 -7.32 22.27
CA MET A 367 1.28 -6.31 21.55
C MET A 367 0.40 -5.42 20.66
N GLU A 368 0.33 -4.13 20.99
CA GLU A 368 -0.32 -3.10 20.17
C GLU A 368 0.52 -1.81 20.21
N GLY A 369 1.19 -1.46 19.10
CA GLY A 369 2.12 -0.34 19.09
C GLY A 369 2.99 -0.27 17.84
N ILE A 370 3.87 0.73 17.77
CA ILE A 370 5.01 0.70 16.85
C ILE A 370 6.17 0.07 17.61
N TYR A 371 6.65 -1.08 17.14
CA TYR A 371 7.73 -1.84 17.77
C TYR A 371 9.01 -1.77 16.96
N THR A 372 10.13 -1.78 17.68
CA THR A 372 11.47 -1.85 17.11
C THR A 372 11.88 -3.30 16.88
N PHE A 373 12.31 -3.60 15.67
CA PHE A 373 12.96 -4.86 15.31
C PHE A 373 14.43 -4.56 14.99
N LEU A 374 15.36 -5.22 15.69
CA LEU A 374 16.77 -5.20 15.33
C LEU A 374 17.08 -6.38 14.41
N CYS A 375 17.96 -6.20 13.43
CA CYS A 375 18.60 -7.35 12.81
C CYS A 375 19.41 -8.11 13.87
N PHE A 376 19.47 -9.43 13.78
CA PHE A 376 20.60 -10.13 14.40
C PHE A 376 21.90 -9.55 13.80
N PRO A 377 22.98 -9.41 14.59
CA PRO A 377 24.26 -9.10 14.02
C PRO A 377 24.60 -10.14 12.95
N GLU A 378 25.18 -9.70 11.84
CA GLU A 378 25.91 -10.59 10.93
C GLU A 378 27.21 -11.02 11.62
N ASP A 379 27.05 -11.78 12.71
CA ASP A 379 28.11 -12.59 13.24
C ASP A 379 28.44 -13.61 12.15
N THR A 380 29.42 -13.24 11.31
CA THR A 380 30.47 -14.20 11.01
C THR A 380 30.93 -14.76 12.35
N ILE A 381 30.37 -15.91 12.73
CA ILE A 381 30.78 -16.67 13.91
C ILE A 381 32.16 -17.26 13.57
N GLU A 382 33.17 -16.38 13.52
CA GLU A 382 34.30 -16.52 14.42
C GLU A 382 33.69 -16.61 15.82
N PRO A 383 33.49 -17.82 16.39
CA PRO A 383 33.25 -17.86 17.81
C PRO A 383 34.48 -17.21 18.45
N ASN A 384 34.37 -16.68 19.68
CA ASN A 384 35.59 -16.46 20.45
C ASN A 384 36.25 -17.83 20.62
N GLN A 385 37.18 -18.19 19.72
CA GLN A 385 37.68 -19.56 19.58
C GLN A 385 38.32 -19.96 20.91
N ILE A 386 39.01 -19.01 21.54
CA ILE A 386 39.53 -19.02 22.90
C ILE A 386 38.47 -19.48 23.93
N GLN A 387 37.24 -18.98 23.89
CA GLN A 387 36.18 -19.36 24.83
C GLN A 387 35.72 -20.80 24.62
N PHE A 388 35.44 -21.23 23.39
CA PHE A 388 35.07 -22.63 23.09
C PHE A 388 36.23 -23.59 23.39
N ILE A 389 37.47 -23.22 23.07
CA ILE A 389 38.67 -23.99 23.40
C ILE A 389 38.87 -24.10 24.91
N LEU A 390 38.68 -23.01 25.67
CA LEU A 390 38.78 -23.05 27.15
C LEU A 390 37.66 -23.89 27.77
N CYS A 391 36.43 -23.81 27.26
CA CYS A 391 35.33 -24.69 27.69
C CYS A 391 35.62 -26.16 27.39
N ALA A 392 36.05 -26.50 26.16
CA ALA A 392 36.40 -27.85 25.76
C ALA A 392 37.59 -28.41 26.56
N LEU A 393 38.66 -27.61 26.78
CA LEU A 393 39.78 -27.98 27.64
C LEU A 393 39.34 -28.22 29.09
N GLY A 394 38.42 -27.41 29.61
CA GLY A 394 37.82 -27.60 30.92
C GLY A 394 37.03 -28.92 31.03
N LEU A 395 36.18 -29.22 30.03
CA LEU A 395 35.41 -30.46 29.97
C LEU A 395 36.31 -31.70 29.82
N ILE A 396 37.34 -31.64 28.96
CA ILE A 396 38.31 -32.73 28.80
C ILE A 396 39.08 -32.97 30.10
N THR A 397 39.58 -31.90 30.74
CA THR A 397 40.30 -31.99 32.02
C THR A 397 39.41 -32.59 33.12
N SER A 398 38.16 -32.14 33.20
CA SER A 398 37.17 -32.68 34.15
C SER A 398 36.84 -34.15 33.87
N SER A 399 36.72 -34.54 32.60
CA SER A 399 36.50 -35.93 32.17
C SER A 399 37.65 -36.86 32.57
N VAL A 400 38.90 -36.41 32.50
CA VAL A 400 40.06 -37.16 33.01
C VAL A 400 39.95 -37.36 34.53
N PHE A 401 39.60 -36.33 35.31
CA PHE A 401 39.41 -36.47 36.76
C PHE A 401 38.21 -37.37 37.13
N LEU A 402 37.11 -37.32 36.37
CA LEU A 402 35.98 -38.24 36.54
C LEU A 402 36.38 -39.70 36.25
N LEU A 403 37.16 -39.94 35.19
CA LEU A 403 37.66 -41.28 34.86
C LEU A 403 38.60 -41.82 35.93
N VAL A 404 39.53 -41.00 36.45
CA VAL A 404 40.38 -41.38 37.59
C VAL A 404 39.54 -41.68 38.83
N THR A 405 38.51 -40.88 39.11
CA THR A 405 37.59 -41.10 40.23
C THR A 405 36.87 -42.44 40.09
N PHE A 406 36.31 -42.73 38.91
CA PHE A 406 35.67 -44.02 38.61
C PHE A 406 36.62 -45.21 38.83
N LEU A 407 37.86 -45.13 38.31
CA LEU A 407 38.87 -46.18 38.48
C LEU A 407 39.25 -46.40 39.95
N VAL A 408 39.34 -45.34 40.77
CA VAL A 408 39.62 -45.47 42.22
C VAL A 408 38.47 -46.19 42.95
N TYR A 409 37.21 -45.84 42.66
CA TYR A 409 36.05 -46.53 43.26
C TYR A 409 35.86 -47.96 42.74
N ALA A 410 36.26 -48.25 41.50
CA ALA A 410 36.23 -49.59 40.94
C ALA A 410 37.33 -50.50 41.53
N CYS A 411 38.58 -50.03 41.61
CA CYS A 411 39.73 -50.84 42.02
C CYS A 411 39.86 -51.06 43.54
N LEU A 412 39.18 -50.27 44.38
CA LEU A 412 39.18 -50.43 45.84
C LEU A 412 37.94 -51.21 46.31
N PRO A 413 38.01 -52.54 46.54
CA PRO A 413 36.85 -53.33 47.00
C PRO A 413 36.27 -52.84 48.33
N SER A 414 37.09 -52.19 49.17
CA SER A 414 36.67 -51.51 50.41
C SER A 414 35.59 -50.42 50.19
N LEU A 415 35.56 -49.80 49.01
CA LEU A 415 34.64 -48.71 48.67
C LEU A 415 33.39 -49.16 47.89
N GLN A 416 33.30 -50.42 47.47
CA GLN A 416 32.19 -50.95 46.66
C GLN A 416 30.88 -51.20 47.45
N ASN A 417 30.68 -50.47 48.54
CA ASN A 417 29.44 -50.43 49.33
C ASN A 417 28.28 -49.85 48.49
N LEU A 418 27.04 -50.00 48.97
CA LEU A 418 25.83 -49.53 48.26
C LEU A 418 25.94 -48.07 47.80
N HIS A 419 26.42 -47.18 48.68
CA HIS A 419 26.68 -45.77 48.39
C HIS A 419 27.72 -45.56 47.27
N GLY A 420 28.82 -46.34 47.28
CA GLY A 420 29.86 -46.28 46.25
C GLY A 420 29.36 -46.76 44.88
N LYS A 421 28.42 -47.71 44.83
CA LYS A 421 27.79 -48.15 43.57
C LYS A 421 26.90 -47.08 42.94
N THR A 422 26.12 -46.36 43.76
CA THR A 422 25.36 -45.18 43.28
C THR A 422 26.30 -44.09 42.77
N LEU A 423 27.40 -43.82 43.47
CA LEU A 423 28.38 -42.82 43.06
C LEU A 423 29.10 -43.21 41.76
N MET A 424 29.50 -44.48 41.59
CA MET A 424 30.10 -44.97 40.34
C MET A 424 29.15 -44.78 39.14
N CYS A 425 27.85 -45.06 39.31
CA CYS A 425 26.85 -44.81 38.27
C CYS A 425 26.79 -43.31 37.89
N HIS A 426 26.70 -42.43 38.89
CA HIS A 426 26.63 -40.99 38.69
C HIS A 426 27.88 -40.42 38.00
N VAL A 427 29.08 -40.88 38.38
CA VAL A 427 30.36 -40.47 37.75
C VAL A 427 30.43 -40.93 36.29
N VAL A 428 29.95 -42.12 35.95
CA VAL A 428 29.89 -42.60 34.56
C VAL A 428 28.92 -41.77 33.72
N SER A 429 27.74 -41.42 34.24
CA SER A 429 26.79 -40.56 33.53
C SER A 429 27.32 -39.14 33.31
N LEU A 430 28.00 -38.55 34.31
CA LEU A 430 28.67 -37.25 34.16
C LEU A 430 29.81 -37.29 33.14
N PHE A 431 30.63 -38.36 33.18
CA PHE A 431 31.70 -38.57 32.20
C PHE A 431 31.16 -38.66 30.78
N ALA A 432 30.10 -39.45 30.54
CA ALA A 432 29.46 -39.55 29.23
C ALA A 432 28.93 -38.20 28.74
N ALA A 433 28.22 -37.46 29.61
CA ALA A 433 27.69 -36.14 29.26
C ALA A 433 28.79 -35.12 28.91
N TYR A 434 29.90 -35.10 29.65
CA TYR A 434 31.04 -34.20 29.37
C TYR A 434 31.80 -34.60 28.10
N VAL A 435 31.89 -35.90 27.80
CA VAL A 435 32.42 -36.37 26.50
C VAL A 435 31.54 -35.88 25.35
N CYS A 436 30.22 -36.12 25.38
CA CYS A 436 29.30 -35.62 24.34
C CYS A 436 29.37 -34.10 24.16
N LEU A 437 29.36 -33.33 25.26
CA LEU A 437 29.51 -31.86 25.22
C LEU A 437 30.85 -31.42 24.62
N SER A 438 31.95 -32.11 24.93
CA SER A 438 33.26 -31.81 24.35
C SER A 438 33.32 -32.13 22.84
N VAL A 439 32.67 -33.20 22.39
CA VAL A 439 32.57 -33.56 20.97
C VAL A 439 31.71 -32.55 20.21
N ALA A 440 30.59 -32.11 20.78
CA ALA A 440 29.75 -31.05 20.20
C ALA A 440 30.52 -29.72 20.07
N GLN A 441 31.25 -29.30 21.12
CA GLN A 441 32.03 -28.05 21.13
C GLN A 441 33.25 -28.07 20.20
N LEU A 442 33.82 -29.25 19.90
CA LEU A 442 34.98 -29.39 19.01
C LEU A 442 34.62 -29.74 17.56
N GLY A 443 33.50 -30.43 17.34
CA GLY A 443 33.04 -30.81 16.00
C GLY A 443 32.28 -29.69 15.28
N GLY A 444 31.50 -28.90 16.01
CA GLY A 444 30.74 -27.77 15.46
C GLY A 444 29.89 -28.16 14.24
N GLY A 445 29.90 -27.32 13.21
CA GLY A 445 29.19 -27.55 11.95
C GLY A 445 29.76 -28.65 11.03
N ASN A 446 30.82 -29.36 11.44
CA ASN A 446 31.39 -30.50 10.67
C ASN A 446 30.91 -31.87 11.18
N LEU A 447 29.98 -31.90 12.15
CA LEU A 447 29.34 -33.13 12.60
C LEU A 447 28.24 -33.56 11.62
N ASP A 448 28.25 -34.83 11.22
CA ASP A 448 27.19 -35.39 10.39
C ASP A 448 25.84 -35.37 11.12
N GLN A 449 24.76 -35.11 10.36
CA GLN A 449 23.40 -34.97 10.89
C GLN A 449 22.96 -36.21 11.69
N SER A 450 23.39 -37.42 11.28
CA SER A 450 23.03 -38.66 11.98
C SER A 450 23.75 -38.81 13.33
N PHE A 451 24.99 -38.32 13.45
CA PHE A 451 25.72 -38.26 14.71
C PHE A 451 25.19 -37.14 15.62
N CYS A 452 24.85 -35.99 15.05
CA CYS A 452 24.27 -34.87 15.81
C CYS A 452 22.89 -35.19 16.42
N ALA A 453 22.15 -36.14 15.83
CA ALA A 453 20.86 -36.61 16.33
C ALA A 453 20.97 -37.86 17.25
N ALA A 454 22.17 -38.39 17.49
CA ALA A 454 22.42 -39.61 18.25
C ALA A 454 23.28 -39.41 19.52
N MET A 455 23.79 -38.20 19.75
CA MET A 455 24.52 -37.76 20.95
C MET A 455 23.61 -37.05 21.96
#